data_AF-A0AAV4HED3-F1
#
_entry.id   AF-A0AAV4HED3-F1
#
_cell.length_a   1.000
_cell.length_b   1.000
_cell.length_c   1.000
_cell.angle_alpha   90.00
_cell.angle_beta   90.00
_cell.angle_gamma   90.00
#
_symmetry.space_group_name_H-M   'P 1'
#
loop_
_entity.id
_entity.type
_entity.pdbx_description
1 polymer ?
#
loop_
_entity_poly.entity_id
_entity_poly.type
_entity_poly.pdbx_seq_one_letter_code
_entity_poly.pdbx_strand_id
1 'polypeptide(L)'
;MGLKMLTEDHKPQRVEMSQSLLLRCQRDNGDKDTTHIGVGPGEDYRAKNNLLDNLITGDKTYVHLDTAETKRDSMTWKHPSSPVIKKFKVQRSADKIMATVF
;
A
#
# COMPACT_ATOMS: atom_id res chain seq x y z
N MET A 1 -7.55 18.20 9.87
CA MET A 1 -6.78 18.23 8.61
C MET A 1 -7.77 18.51 7.50
N GLY A 2 -7.79 19.74 6.97
CA GLY A 2 -8.62 20.07 5.82
C GLY A 2 -8.08 19.38 4.57
N LEU A 3 -8.96 18.91 3.70
CA LEU A 3 -8.58 18.51 2.34
C LEU A 3 -7.89 19.70 1.68
N LYS A 4 -6.58 19.58 1.39
CA LYS A 4 -5.94 20.54 0.49
C LYS A 4 -6.61 20.35 -0.86
N MET A 5 -7.40 21.35 -1.28
CA MET A 5 -7.97 21.35 -2.62
C MET A 5 -6.83 21.32 -3.63
N LEU A 6 -7.02 20.56 -4.71
CA LEU A 6 -6.06 20.54 -5.80
C LEU A 6 -6.03 21.94 -6.44
N THR A 7 -4.90 22.63 -6.29
CA THR A 7 -4.56 23.82 -7.09
C THR A 7 -4.42 23.45 -8.57
N GLU A 8 -4.48 24.48 -9.43
CA GLU A 8 -4.37 24.35 -10.89
C GLU A 8 -3.12 23.59 -11.35
N ASP A 9 -2.02 23.69 -10.59
CA ASP A 9 -0.72 23.10 -10.95
C ASP A 9 -0.62 21.59 -10.66
N HIS A 10 -1.50 21.00 -9.83
CA HIS A 10 -1.37 19.58 -9.50
C HIS A 10 -1.70 18.66 -10.68
N LYS A 11 -2.61 19.07 -11.56
CA LYS A 11 -2.98 18.28 -12.74
C LYS A 11 -1.82 18.19 -13.75
N PRO A 12 -1.21 19.31 -14.21
CA PRO A 12 -0.08 19.23 -15.14
C PRO A 12 1.10 18.50 -14.53
N GLN A 13 1.41 18.73 -13.25
CA GLN A 13 2.49 18.02 -12.56
C GLN A 13 2.28 16.50 -12.53
N ARG A 14 1.05 16.04 -12.27
CA ARG A 14 0.72 14.61 -12.28
C ARG A 14 0.83 14.01 -13.69
N VAL A 15 0.41 14.76 -14.72
CA VAL A 15 0.51 14.31 -16.11
C VAL A 15 1.98 14.17 -16.52
N GLU A 16 2.80 15.18 -16.28
CA GLU A 16 4.24 15.18 -16.61
C GLU A 16 4.97 14.02 -15.91
N MET A 17 4.72 13.84 -14.61
CA MET A 17 5.30 12.73 -13.84
C MET A 17 4.86 11.38 -14.38
N SER A 18 3.58 11.20 -14.69
CA SER A 18 3.08 9.93 -15.25
C SER A 18 3.69 9.62 -16.62
N GLN A 19 3.82 10.61 -17.50
CA GLN A 19 4.41 10.45 -18.83
C GLN A 19 5.89 10.07 -18.73
N SER A 20 6.66 10.74 -17.88
CA SER A 20 8.09 10.43 -17.70
C SER A 20 8.33 9.02 -17.14
N LEU A 21 7.53 8.58 -16.16
CA LEU A 21 7.63 7.23 -15.59
C LEU A 21 7.21 6.15 -16.60
N LEU A 22 6.14 6.39 -17.38
CA LEU A 22 5.69 5.46 -18.41
C LEU A 22 6.75 5.27 -19.50
N LEU A 23 7.35 6.35 -19.99
CA LEU A 23 8.43 6.28 -20.98
C LEU A 23 9.64 5.52 -20.45
N ARG A 24 9.99 5.70 -19.18
CA ARG A 24 11.08 4.94 -18.54
C ARG A 24 10.75 3.46 -18.42
N CYS A 25 9.57 3.11 -17.91
CA CYS A 25 9.12 1.72 -17.86
C CYS A 25 9.10 1.06 -19.24
N GLN A 26 8.68 1.78 -20.29
CA GLN A 26 8.66 1.25 -21.66
C GLN A 26 10.08 1.01 -22.20
N ARG A 27 11.03 1.90 -21.90
CA ARG A 27 12.44 1.73 -22.28
C ARG A 27 13.05 0.50 -21.63
N ASP A 28 12.82 0.32 -20.33
CA ASP A 28 13.33 -0.84 -19.58
C ASP A 28 12.72 -2.16 -20.10
N ASN A 29 11.47 -2.11 -20.58
CA ASN A 29 10.77 -3.26 -21.19
C ASN A 29 11.11 -3.50 -22.68
N GLY A 30 11.79 -2.57 -23.34
CA GLY A 30 12.06 -2.57 -24.78
C GLY A 30 13.32 -3.31 -25.21
N ASP A 31 14.19 -3.70 -24.27
CA ASP A 31 15.39 -4.51 -24.56
C ASP A 31 15.05 -6.01 -24.55
N LYS A 32 14.06 -6.39 -25.38
CA LYS A 32 13.63 -7.78 -25.60
C LYS A 32 14.20 -8.39 -26.88
N ASP A 33 15.01 -7.65 -27.63
CA ASP A 33 15.50 -8.01 -28.96
C ASP A 33 17.03 -8.02 -29.10
N THR A 34 17.79 -8.10 -28.00
CA THR A 34 19.20 -8.49 -28.08
C THR A 34 19.32 -10.00 -28.27
N THR A 35 19.16 -10.40 -29.53
CA THR A 35 19.89 -11.48 -30.21
C THR A 35 20.20 -12.70 -29.34
N HIS A 36 19.37 -13.74 -29.47
CA HIS A 36 19.73 -15.12 -29.16
C HIS A 36 20.96 -15.54 -30.02
N ILE A 37 22.17 -15.20 -29.57
CA ILE A 37 23.38 -15.93 -29.96
C ILE A 37 23.63 -16.92 -28.83
N GLY A 38 23.49 -18.20 -29.17
CA GLY A 38 23.34 -19.29 -28.22
C GLY A 38 24.46 -19.38 -27.19
N VAL A 39 24.05 -19.51 -25.93
CA VAL A 39 24.83 -20.12 -24.85
C VAL A 39 23.84 -20.98 -24.03
N GLY A 40 24.31 -22.13 -23.55
CA GLY A 40 23.53 -23.32 -23.17
C GLY A 40 22.56 -23.22 -21.98
N PRO A 41 21.93 -24.34 -21.60
CA PRO A 41 20.91 -24.40 -20.57
C PRO A 41 21.57 -24.36 -19.19
N GLY A 42 21.81 -23.16 -18.67
CA GLY A 42 22.35 -22.97 -17.34
C GLY A 42 22.78 -21.53 -17.16
N GLU A 43 22.02 -20.83 -16.31
CA GLU A 43 22.38 -19.53 -15.74
C GLU A 43 22.24 -18.33 -16.69
N ASP A 44 21.02 -17.76 -16.71
CA ASP A 44 20.84 -16.34 -17.02
C ASP A 44 19.66 -15.77 -16.22
N TYR A 45 19.85 -15.66 -14.89
CA TYR A 45 19.05 -14.75 -14.06
C TYR A 45 19.51 -13.30 -14.28
N ARG A 46 19.70 -12.88 -15.54
CA ARG A 46 20.00 -11.49 -15.86
C ARG A 46 18.79 -10.69 -15.41
N ALA A 47 18.89 -10.16 -14.18
CA ALA A 47 17.87 -9.35 -13.55
C ALA A 47 17.46 -8.31 -14.58
N LYS A 48 16.23 -8.45 -15.08
CA LYS A 48 15.66 -7.42 -15.93
C LYS A 48 15.59 -6.20 -15.02
N ASN A 49 16.43 -5.21 -15.29
CA ASN A 49 16.50 -3.98 -14.52
C ASN A 49 15.28 -3.09 -14.83
N ASN A 50 14.08 -3.65 -14.69
CA ASN A 50 12.85 -2.90 -14.84
C ASN A 50 12.69 -2.01 -13.61
N LEU A 51 12.30 -0.76 -13.82
CA LEU A 51 12.02 0.18 -12.74
C LEU A 51 11.09 -0.40 -11.66
N LEU A 52 10.10 -1.21 -12.04
CA LEU A 52 9.12 -1.79 -11.11
C LEU A 52 9.71 -2.90 -10.22
N ASP A 53 10.67 -3.68 -10.74
CA ASP A 53 11.26 -4.81 -10.00
C ASP A 53 12.17 -4.33 -8.86
N ASN A 54 12.62 -3.07 -8.92
CA ASN A 54 13.48 -2.42 -7.93
C ASN A 54 12.75 -1.32 -7.12
N LEU A 55 11.44 -1.14 -7.33
CA LEU A 55 10.66 -0.11 -6.65
C LEU A 55 10.30 -0.56 -5.24
N ILE A 56 10.91 0.06 -4.23
CA ILE A 56 10.48 -0.03 -2.84
C ILE A 56 9.56 1.16 -2.57
N THR A 57 8.33 0.90 -2.11
CA THR A 57 7.34 1.94 -1.81
C THR A 57 6.89 1.80 -0.37
N GLY A 58 6.58 2.91 0.30
CA GLY A 58 6.01 2.85 1.64
C GLY A 58 5.03 3.97 1.91
N ASP A 59 4.10 3.73 2.82
CA ASP A 59 3.09 4.70 3.23
C ASP A 59 2.70 4.52 4.71
N LYS A 60 2.07 5.55 5.28
CA LYS A 60 1.56 5.54 6.65
C LYS A 60 0.05 5.45 6.65
N THR A 61 -0.49 4.43 7.31
CA THR A 61 -1.93 4.22 7.45
C THR A 61 -2.33 4.12 8.92
N TYR A 62 -3.55 4.54 9.25
CA TYR A 62 -4.11 4.33 10.58
C TYR A 62 -4.78 2.96 10.64
N VAL A 63 -4.29 2.09 11.52
CA VAL A 63 -4.91 0.79 11.82
C VAL A 63 -5.75 0.93 13.08
N HIS A 64 -6.99 0.48 12.96
CA HIS A 64 -7.97 0.45 14.03
C HIS A 64 -7.79 -0.81 14.89
N LEU A 65 -7.63 -0.67 16.20
CA LEU A 65 -7.60 -1.81 17.13
C LEU A 65 -8.99 -2.42 17.33
N ASP A 66 -10.03 -1.69 16.93
CA ASP A 66 -11.42 -1.98 17.15
C ASP A 66 -11.96 -2.90 16.03
N THR A 67 -11.66 -4.20 16.08
CA THR A 67 -12.09 -5.15 15.03
C THR A 67 -13.58 -5.49 15.11
N ALA A 68 -14.17 -5.91 13.97
CA ALA A 68 -15.58 -6.33 13.92
C ALA A 68 -15.90 -7.52 14.84
N GLU A 69 -14.90 -8.33 15.17
CA GLU A 69 -14.99 -9.46 16.10
C GLU A 69 -15.04 -8.96 17.56
N THR A 70 -14.11 -8.10 17.96
CA THR A 70 -14.13 -7.44 19.28
C THR A 70 -15.41 -6.65 19.52
N LYS A 71 -15.97 -6.05 18.46
CA LYS A 71 -17.28 -5.38 18.51
C LYS A 71 -18.43 -6.37 18.75
N ARG A 72 -18.43 -7.51 18.05
CA ARG A 72 -19.45 -8.56 18.19
C ARG A 72 -19.45 -9.13 19.61
N ASP A 73 -18.28 -9.39 20.19
CA ASP A 73 -18.17 -9.90 21.57
C ASP A 73 -18.73 -8.93 22.62
N SER A 74 -18.66 -7.62 22.34
CA SER A 74 -19.24 -6.60 23.21
C SER A 74 -20.77 -6.49 23.11
N MET A 75 -21.40 -7.09 22.10
CA MET A 75 -22.85 -7.03 21.85
C MET A 75 -23.64 -8.17 22.49
N THR A 76 -22.97 -9.13 23.13
CA THR A 76 -23.64 -10.27 23.77
C THR A 76 -24.32 -9.85 25.08
N TRP A 77 -25.57 -10.26 25.28
CA TRP A 77 -26.32 -10.06 26.53
C TRP A 77 -25.65 -10.80 27.69
N LYS A 78 -25.61 -10.16 28.87
CA LYS A 78 -24.86 -10.65 30.05
C LYS A 78 -25.76 -10.72 31.28
N HIS A 79 -25.51 -11.73 32.12
CA HIS A 79 -26.07 -11.82 33.46
C HIS A 79 -25.34 -10.84 34.41
N PRO A 80 -26.00 -10.30 35.46
CA PRO A 80 -25.38 -9.38 36.43
C PRO A 80 -24.09 -9.87 37.11
N SER A 81 -23.90 -11.19 37.21
CA SER A 81 -22.70 -11.83 37.78
C SER A 81 -21.55 -12.00 36.78
N SER A 82 -21.73 -11.61 35.52
CA SER A 82 -20.72 -11.81 34.49
C SER A 82 -19.59 -10.77 34.60
N PRO A 83 -18.33 -11.12 34.26
CA PRO A 83 -17.23 -10.17 34.23
C PRO A 83 -17.55 -8.96 33.35
N VAL A 84 -17.23 -7.77 33.85
CA VAL A 84 -17.45 -6.50 33.15
C VAL A 84 -16.59 -6.48 31.89
N ILE A 85 -17.23 -6.61 30.72
CA ILE A 85 -16.55 -6.36 29.45
C ILE A 85 -16.33 -4.85 29.32
N LYS A 86 -15.10 -4.44 29.09
CA LYS A 86 -14.76 -3.06 28.69
C LYS A 86 -15.49 -2.77 27.38
N LYS A 87 -16.56 -2.00 27.44
CA LYS A 87 -17.43 -1.77 26.27
C LYS A 87 -16.60 -1.14 25.15
N PHE A 88 -16.76 -1.70 23.95
CA PHE A 88 -16.26 -1.19 22.68
C PHE A 88 -16.83 0.20 22.30
N LYS A 89 -17.66 0.84 23.16
CA LYS A 89 -18.14 2.21 22.94
C LYS A 89 -17.04 3.27 23.14
N VAL A 90 -15.81 2.95 22.76
CA VAL A 90 -14.72 3.88 22.57
C VAL A 90 -15.01 4.62 21.26
N GLN A 91 -14.88 5.94 21.27
CA GLN A 91 -14.97 6.74 20.04
C GLN A 91 -13.99 6.15 19.03
N ARG A 92 -14.39 5.91 17.77
CA ARG A 92 -13.53 5.32 16.71
C ARG A 92 -12.15 5.98 16.57
N SER A 93 -11.95 7.16 17.15
CA SER A 93 -10.70 7.91 17.15
C SER A 93 -9.75 7.60 18.33
N ALA A 94 -10.19 6.90 19.37
CA ALA A 94 -9.38 6.71 20.58
C ALA A 94 -8.44 5.50 20.53
N ASP A 95 -8.75 4.47 19.71
CA ASP A 95 -7.93 3.24 19.61
C ASP A 95 -7.44 3.01 18.16
N LYS A 96 -6.64 3.94 17.64
CA LYS A 96 -5.91 3.76 16.38
C LYS A 96 -4.40 3.81 16.59
N ILE A 97 -3.69 2.99 15.86
CA ILE A 97 -2.23 3.03 15.75
C ILE A 97 -1.83 3.49 14.34
N MET A 98 -0.72 4.21 14.22
CA MET A 98 -0.15 4.56 12.92
C MET A 98 0.80 3.43 12.49
N ALA A 99 0.45 2.70 11.45
CA ALA A 99 1.32 1.72 10.82
C ALA A 99 2.13 2.39 9.71
N THR A 100 3.40 2.03 9.61
CA THR A 100 4.24 2.35 8.45
C THR A 100 4.44 1.06 7.66
N VAL A 101 4.06 1.06 6.38
CA VAL A 101 4.16 -0.08 5.47
C VAL A 101 5.25 0.23 4.45
N PHE A 102 6.05 -0.77 4.09
CA PHE A 102 7.11 -0.71 3.09
C PHE A 102 7.03 -1.96 2.19
#